data_AF-A0A6N9V5Q0-F1
#
_entry.id   AF-A0A6N9V5Q0-F1
#
_cell.length_a   1.000
_cell.length_b   1.000
_cell.length_c   1.000
_cell.angle_alpha   90.00
_cell.angle_beta   90.00
_cell.angle_gamma   90.00
#
_symmetry.space_group_name_H-M   'P 1'
#
loop_
_entity.id
_entity.type
_entity.pdbx_description
1 polymer ?
#
loop_
_entity_poly.entity_id
_entity_poly.type
_entity_poly.pdbx_seq_one_letter_code
_entity_poly.pdbx_strand_id
1 'polypeptide(L)'
;MNQNTPLSPLSPLFPRPPQHLQDVTHRVLSAAQLRARGVSAAQTSAQCLPGGSWQHLLPGVYLLHPEPPSGQERLHGALLYAGRPPVSSRRTPPEPSDAGFGEAMVTGLAALALYGFAAAPDLAALHRIDVLVPRTRRLRSTRF
;
A
#
# COMPACT_ATOMS: atom_id res chain seq x y z
N MET A 1 33.79 30.91 18.19
CA MET A 1 32.38 31.26 18.48
C MET A 1 31.65 31.19 17.15
N ASN A 2 30.98 30.06 16.88
CA ASN A 2 30.50 29.72 15.55
C ASN A 2 28.98 29.68 15.67
N GLN A 3 28.32 30.75 15.20
CA GLN A 3 26.87 30.93 15.25
C GLN A 3 26.25 30.03 14.16
N ASN A 4 25.63 28.91 14.55
CA ASN A 4 24.83 28.10 13.66
C ASN A 4 23.39 28.65 13.66
N THR A 5 23.03 29.34 12.59
CA THR A 5 21.67 29.80 12.29
C THR A 5 20.72 28.58 12.18
N PRO A 6 19.58 28.54 12.88
CA PRO A 6 18.63 27.44 12.71
C PRO A 6 17.93 27.56 11.35
N LEU A 7 18.06 26.51 10.53
CA LEU A 7 17.31 26.35 9.28
C LEU A 7 15.82 26.18 9.62
N SER A 8 14.97 27.03 9.04
CA SER A 8 13.51 26.91 9.08
C SER A 8 13.06 25.52 8.62
N PRO A 9 11.97 24.94 9.19
CA PRO A 9 11.46 23.66 8.76
C PRO A 9 10.97 23.75 7.32
N LEU A 10 11.58 22.96 6.43
CA LEU A 10 11.10 22.76 5.06
C LEU A 10 9.65 22.28 5.11
N SER A 11 8.74 23.03 4.49
CA SER A 11 7.38 22.58 4.21
C SER A 11 7.43 21.17 3.60
N PRO A 12 6.53 20.25 3.97
CA PRO A 12 6.55 18.90 3.42
C PRO A 12 6.38 18.97 1.90
N LEU A 13 7.47 18.71 1.19
CA LEU A 13 7.60 18.59 -0.27
C LEU A 13 6.84 17.35 -0.82
N PHE A 14 5.79 16.91 -0.15
CA PHE A 14 4.95 15.83 -0.64
C PHE A 14 3.84 16.45 -1.49
N PRO A 15 3.95 16.41 -2.83
CA PRO A 15 2.82 16.77 -3.66
C PRO A 15 1.63 15.90 -3.26
N ARG A 16 0.46 16.53 -3.14
CA ARG A 16 -0.81 15.81 -2.94
C ARG A 16 -0.84 14.67 -3.97
N PRO A 17 -1.10 13.42 -3.55
CA PRO A 17 -1.10 12.32 -4.49
C PRO A 17 -2.10 12.63 -5.62
N PRO A 18 -1.71 12.44 -6.90
CA PRO A 18 -2.56 12.73 -8.03
C PRO A 18 -3.92 12.03 -7.87
N GLN A 19 -5.01 12.62 -8.35
CA GLN A 19 -6.39 12.17 -8.07
C GLN A 19 -6.61 10.68 -8.31
N HIS A 20 -5.96 10.11 -9.33
CA HIS A 20 -6.01 8.68 -9.63
C HIS A 20 -5.46 7.80 -8.49
N LEU A 21 -4.42 8.27 -7.79
CA LEU A 21 -3.87 7.57 -6.63
C LEU A 21 -4.81 7.63 -5.42
N GLN A 22 -5.61 8.71 -5.28
CA GLN A 22 -6.63 8.80 -4.23
C GLN A 22 -7.73 7.78 -4.45
N ASP A 23 -8.23 7.65 -5.69
CA ASP A 23 -9.24 6.66 -6.04
C ASP A 23 -8.78 5.23 -5.72
N VAL A 24 -7.51 4.91 -6.03
CA VAL A 24 -6.89 3.63 -5.67
C VAL A 24 -6.86 3.41 -4.14
N THR A 25 -6.58 4.45 -3.33
CA THR A 25 -6.58 4.34 -1.86
C THR A 25 -7.97 4.08 -1.28
N HIS A 26 -9.04 4.37 -2.03
CA HIS A 26 -10.41 4.07 -1.64
C HIS A 26 -10.86 2.66 -2.07
N ARG A 27 -10.29 2.15 -3.16
CA ARG A 27 -10.63 0.84 -3.76
C ARG A 27 -9.83 -0.33 -3.20
N VAL A 28 -8.60 -0.13 -2.76
CA VAL A 28 -7.75 -1.18 -2.18
C VAL A 28 -7.57 -0.94 -0.69
N LEU A 29 -8.01 -1.88 0.14
CA LEU A 29 -7.93 -1.75 1.61
C LEU A 29 -7.34 -2.97 2.28
N SER A 30 -6.62 -2.73 3.36
CA SER A 30 -6.20 -3.77 4.29
C SER A 30 -7.36 -4.19 5.22
N ALA A 31 -7.27 -5.42 5.74
CA ALA A 31 -8.20 -5.90 6.78
C ALA A 31 -8.22 -5.01 8.04
N ALA A 32 -7.16 -4.24 8.29
CA ALA A 32 -7.13 -3.30 9.41
C ALA A 32 -7.94 -2.04 9.10
N GLN A 33 -7.79 -1.48 7.89
CA GLN A 33 -8.59 -0.34 7.43
C GLN A 33 -10.07 -0.69 7.33
N LEU A 34 -10.43 -1.88 6.83
CA LEU A 34 -11.83 -2.34 6.80
C LEU A 34 -12.43 -2.42 8.21
N ARG A 35 -11.71 -3.00 9.16
CA ARG A 35 -12.15 -3.05 10.57
C ARG A 35 -12.29 -1.67 11.20
N ALA A 36 -11.36 -0.75 10.91
CA ALA A 36 -11.45 0.63 11.38
C ALA A 36 -12.68 1.36 10.80
N ARG A 37 -13.16 0.94 9.62
CA ARG A 37 -14.42 1.40 9.00
C ARG A 37 -15.66 0.61 9.46
N GLY A 38 -15.54 -0.25 10.47
CA GLY A 38 -16.64 -1.05 11.01
C GLY A 38 -17.00 -2.30 10.19
N VAL A 39 -16.24 -2.63 9.16
CA VAL A 39 -16.46 -3.85 8.35
C VAL A 39 -15.77 -5.03 9.03
N SER A 40 -16.57 -6.01 9.44
CA SER A 40 -16.08 -7.23 10.09
C SER A 40 -15.39 -8.17 9.11
N ALA A 41 -14.61 -9.12 9.64
CA ALA A 41 -14.00 -10.16 8.81
C ALA A 41 -15.06 -11.03 8.11
N ALA A 42 -16.18 -11.32 8.78
CA ALA A 42 -17.29 -12.08 8.19
C ALA A 42 -17.95 -11.33 7.01
N GLN A 43 -18.21 -10.03 7.17
CA GLN A 43 -18.74 -9.19 6.08
C GLN A 43 -17.74 -9.10 4.91
N THR A 44 -16.45 -8.93 5.21
CA THR A 44 -15.40 -8.92 4.19
C THR A 44 -15.38 -10.23 3.41
N SER A 45 -15.40 -11.37 4.11
CA SER A 45 -15.43 -12.69 3.46
C SER A 45 -16.69 -12.87 2.61
N ALA A 46 -17.86 -12.46 3.12
CA ALA A 46 -19.12 -12.54 2.37
C ALA A 46 -19.07 -11.74 1.06
N GLN A 47 -18.46 -10.56 1.07
CA GLN A 47 -18.28 -9.74 -0.14
C GLN A 47 -17.29 -10.34 -1.14
N CYS A 48 -16.43 -11.26 -0.72
CA CYS A 48 -15.47 -11.94 -1.58
C CYS A 48 -15.93 -13.33 -2.06
N LEU A 49 -17.10 -13.80 -1.63
CA LEU A 49 -17.69 -15.05 -2.10
C LEU A 49 -18.20 -14.90 -3.55
N PRO A 50 -18.45 -16.01 -4.27
CA PRO A 50 -19.08 -15.95 -5.59
C PRO A 50 -20.38 -15.12 -5.57
N GLY A 51 -20.48 -14.14 -6.47
CA GLY A 51 -21.58 -13.16 -6.50
C GLY A 51 -21.38 -11.92 -5.64
N GLY A 52 -20.33 -11.89 -4.81
CA GLY A 52 -19.86 -10.71 -4.10
C GLY A 52 -19.18 -9.70 -5.02
N SER A 53 -19.08 -8.45 -4.56
CA SER A 53 -18.55 -7.34 -5.35
C SER A 53 -17.05 -7.10 -5.13
N TRP A 54 -16.41 -7.85 -4.23
CA TRP A 54 -15.02 -7.63 -3.82
C TRP A 54 -14.15 -8.85 -4.15
N GLN A 55 -12.84 -8.65 -4.17
CA GLN A 55 -11.88 -9.73 -4.36
C GLN A 55 -10.72 -9.68 -3.36
N HIS A 56 -10.18 -10.86 -3.04
CA HIS A 56 -8.92 -10.99 -2.33
C HIS A 56 -7.76 -10.64 -3.26
N LEU A 57 -7.04 -9.56 -2.95
CA LEU A 57 -5.90 -9.13 -3.77
C LEU A 57 -4.59 -9.76 -3.29
N LEU A 58 -4.36 -9.74 -1.97
CA LEU A 58 -3.21 -10.34 -1.29
C LEU A 58 -3.65 -10.77 0.11
N PRO A 59 -2.86 -11.56 0.87
CA PRO A 59 -3.26 -11.97 2.21
C PRO A 59 -3.54 -10.78 3.15
N GLY A 60 -4.83 -10.56 3.42
CA GLY A 60 -5.34 -9.47 4.24
C GLY A 60 -5.40 -8.09 3.55
N VAL A 61 -5.39 -8.06 2.22
CA VAL A 61 -5.62 -6.90 1.36
C VAL A 61 -6.72 -7.26 0.36
N TYR A 62 -7.67 -6.35 0.18
CA TYR A 62 -8.90 -6.56 -0.56
C TYR A 62 -9.09 -5.44 -1.59
N LEU A 63 -9.64 -5.79 -2.74
CA LEU A 63 -10.10 -4.84 -3.74
C LEU A 63 -11.63 -4.79 -3.72
N LEU A 64 -12.19 -3.58 -3.65
CA LEU A 64 -13.62 -3.36 -3.43
C LEU A 64 -14.44 -3.29 -4.73
N HIS A 65 -13.97 -3.96 -5.77
CA HIS A 65 -14.66 -4.11 -7.04
C HIS A 65 -14.24 -5.45 -7.72
N PRO A 66 -15.07 -6.02 -8.61
CA PRO A 66 -14.85 -7.37 -9.15
C PRO A 66 -13.92 -7.44 -10.37
N GLU A 67 -13.57 -6.30 -10.97
CA GLU A 67 -12.73 -6.24 -12.17
C GLU A 67 -11.27 -6.64 -11.90
N PRO A 68 -10.53 -7.11 -12.92
CA PRO A 68 -9.10 -7.39 -12.78
C PRO A 68 -8.34 -6.19 -12.22
N PRO A 69 -7.42 -6.38 -11.26
CA PRO A 69 -6.74 -5.28 -10.62
C PRO A 69 -5.80 -4.57 -11.58
N SER A 70 -5.91 -3.24 -11.66
CA SER A 70 -5.00 -2.39 -12.42
C SER A 70 -3.57 -2.41 -11.86
N GLY A 71 -2.61 -1.93 -12.64
CA GLY A 71 -1.21 -1.81 -12.19
C GLY A 71 -1.05 -0.96 -10.93
N GLN A 72 -1.84 0.12 -10.79
CA GLN A 72 -1.83 0.99 -9.63
C GLN A 72 -2.44 0.31 -8.40
N GLU A 73 -3.53 -0.44 -8.57
CA GLU A 73 -4.15 -1.21 -7.48
C GLU A 73 -3.25 -2.34 -7.00
N ARG A 74 -2.58 -3.05 -7.92
CA ARG A 74 -1.56 -4.05 -7.59
C ARG A 74 -0.41 -3.42 -6.79
N LEU A 75 0.07 -2.25 -7.20
CA LEU A 75 1.13 -1.51 -6.50
C LEU A 75 0.70 -1.12 -5.09
N HIS A 76 -0.47 -0.49 -4.96
CA HIS A 76 -1.01 -0.09 -3.66
C HIS A 76 -1.22 -1.30 -2.76
N GLY A 77 -1.78 -2.38 -3.30
CA GLY A 77 -2.00 -3.63 -2.58
C GLY A 77 -0.70 -4.28 -2.12
N ALA A 78 0.34 -4.28 -2.95
CA ALA A 78 1.67 -4.78 -2.59
C ALA A 78 2.27 -3.98 -1.42
N LEU A 79 2.15 -2.65 -1.45
CA LEU A 79 2.61 -1.79 -0.37
C LEU A 79 1.81 -1.99 0.92
N LEU A 80 0.47 -2.13 0.87
CA LEU A 80 -0.33 -2.46 2.06
C LEU A 80 0.04 -3.84 2.62
N TYR A 81 0.25 -4.82 1.76
CA TYR A 81 0.65 -6.16 2.16
C TYR A 81 2.03 -6.15 2.82
N ALA A 82 2.98 -5.41 2.25
CA ALA A 82 4.37 -5.27 2.69
C ALA A 82 4.58 -4.34 3.89
N GLY A 83 3.69 -3.38 4.08
CA GLY A 83 3.68 -2.43 5.19
C GLY A 83 3.02 -2.94 6.47
N ARG A 84 2.22 -4.01 6.38
CA ARG A 84 1.53 -4.57 7.55
C ARG A 84 2.52 -4.93 8.69
N PRO A 85 2.28 -4.50 9.95
CA PRO A 85 3.12 -4.87 11.08
C PRO A 85 3.08 -6.39 11.33
N PRO A 86 4.20 -7.00 11.75
CA PRO A 86 4.23 -8.41 12.09
C PRO A 86 3.21 -8.76 13.17
N VAL A 87 2.71 -10.00 13.15
CA VAL A 87 1.68 -10.45 14.10
C VAL A 87 2.15 -10.30 15.56
N SER A 88 3.46 -10.44 15.80
CA SER A 88 4.10 -10.28 17.10
C SER A 88 4.15 -8.83 17.60
N SER A 89 4.22 -7.82 16.72
CA SER A 89 4.26 -6.40 17.11
C SER A 89 2.87 -5.78 17.29
N ARG A 90 1.80 -6.54 17.06
CA ARG A 90 0.41 -6.09 17.15
C ARG A 90 -0.06 -5.79 18.58
N ARG A 91 0.81 -5.97 19.59
CA ARG A 91 0.54 -5.59 20.99
C ARG A 91 0.64 -4.09 21.22
N THR A 92 1.33 -3.35 20.37
CA THR A 92 1.40 -1.89 20.44
C THR A 92 0.37 -1.31 19.47
N PRO A 93 -0.54 -0.42 19.91
CA PRO A 93 -1.41 0.31 19.01
C PRO A 93 -0.55 1.07 17.99
N PRO A 94 -0.85 1.00 16.68
CA PRO A 94 -0.15 1.82 15.70
C PRO A 94 -0.43 3.29 16.00
N GLU A 95 0.62 4.11 16.02
CA GLU A 95 0.50 5.57 16.09
C GLU A 95 -0.35 6.07 14.90
N PRO A 96 -1.14 7.15 15.04
CA PRO A 96 -2.05 7.63 14.00
C PRO A 96 -1.36 8.05 12.68
N SER A 97 -0.04 8.24 12.67
CA SER A 97 0.76 8.45 11.45
C SER A 97 1.01 7.19 10.61
N ASP A 98 0.62 6.01 11.12
CA ASP A 98 0.86 4.69 10.50
C ASP A 98 -0.22 4.32 9.46
N ALA A 99 -1.02 5.30 9.02
CA ALA A 99 -2.02 5.15 7.95
C ALA A 99 -1.41 5.00 6.54
N GLY A 100 -0.08 4.93 6.44
CA GLY A 100 0.67 4.70 5.23
C GLY A 100 1.01 3.23 4.99
N PHE A 101 2.14 2.99 4.34
CA PHE A 101 2.64 1.66 4.02
C PHE A 101 3.70 1.17 5.03
N GLY A 102 3.65 1.66 6.27
CA GLY A 102 4.72 1.49 7.24
C GLY A 102 6.08 1.90 6.66
N GLU A 103 7.12 1.10 6.92
CA GLU A 103 8.46 1.25 6.35
C GLU A 103 8.65 0.55 4.98
N ALA A 104 7.57 0.05 4.36
CA ALA A 104 7.67 -0.59 3.05
C ALA A 104 7.84 0.45 1.94
N MET A 105 8.75 0.19 1.00
CA MET A 105 9.06 1.10 -0.10
C MET A 105 9.03 0.39 -1.45
N VAL A 106 8.43 1.02 -2.45
CA VAL A 106 8.46 0.54 -3.84
C VAL A 106 9.88 0.69 -4.41
N THR A 107 10.30 -0.30 -5.20
CA THR A 107 11.61 -0.33 -5.86
C THR A 107 11.49 -0.85 -7.30
N GLY A 108 12.62 -0.94 -8.01
CA GLY A 108 12.68 -1.53 -9.35
C GLY A 108 11.87 -0.76 -10.39
N LEU A 109 11.31 -1.49 -11.36
CA LEU A 109 10.59 -0.89 -12.49
C LEU A 109 9.33 -0.12 -12.06
N ALA A 110 8.65 -0.57 -11.00
CA ALA A 110 7.48 0.13 -10.47
C ALA A 110 7.86 1.51 -9.92
N ALA A 111 9.00 1.62 -9.22
CA ALA A 111 9.50 2.92 -8.76
C ALA A 111 9.87 3.81 -9.95
N LEU A 112 10.62 3.30 -10.93
CA LEU A 112 11.00 4.07 -12.12
C LEU A 112 9.78 4.57 -12.91
N ALA A 113 8.74 3.74 -13.05
CA ALA A 113 7.49 4.12 -13.69
C ALA A 113 6.76 5.24 -12.93
N LEU A 114 6.70 5.18 -11.59
CA LEU A 114 6.11 6.23 -10.77
C LEU A 114 6.85 7.57 -10.86
N TYR A 115 8.17 7.53 -11.03
CA TYR A 115 9.00 8.72 -11.23
C TYR A 115 9.04 9.19 -12.70
N GLY A 116 8.27 8.56 -13.60
CA GLY A 116 8.11 9.03 -14.99
C GLY A 116 9.31 8.78 -15.89
N PHE A 117 10.18 7.81 -15.55
CA PHE A 117 11.28 7.43 -16.43
C PHE A 117 10.76 6.86 -17.74
N ALA A 118 11.08 7.48 -18.87
CA ALA A 118 10.57 7.10 -20.19
C ALA A 118 10.94 5.67 -20.64
N ALA A 119 12.05 5.13 -20.14
CA ALA A 119 12.48 3.76 -20.42
C ALA A 119 11.77 2.71 -19.54
N ALA A 120 11.04 3.13 -18.51
CA ALA A 120 10.30 2.22 -17.66
C ALA A 120 8.96 1.85 -18.31
N PRO A 121 8.54 0.57 -18.24
CA PRO A 121 7.22 0.17 -18.72
C PRO A 121 6.12 0.74 -17.81
N ASP A 122 4.90 0.86 -18.35
CA ASP A 122 3.71 1.21 -17.57
C ASP A 122 3.47 0.17 -16.45
N LEU A 123 2.91 0.59 -15.31
CA LEU A 123 2.55 -0.31 -14.22
C LEU A 123 1.62 -1.45 -14.64
N ALA A 124 0.73 -1.23 -15.61
CA ALA A 124 -0.15 -2.26 -16.15
C ALA A 124 0.63 -3.40 -16.85
N ALA A 125 1.79 -3.08 -17.43
CA ALA A 125 2.66 -4.05 -18.11
C ALA A 125 3.60 -4.81 -17.16
N LEU A 126 3.66 -4.42 -15.88
CA LEU A 126 4.56 -5.06 -14.92
C LEU A 126 4.05 -6.43 -14.45
N HIS A 127 4.87 -7.46 -14.65
CA HIS A 127 4.57 -8.81 -14.14
C HIS A 127 4.78 -8.96 -12.64
N ARG A 128 5.63 -8.13 -12.02
CA ARG A 128 5.91 -8.15 -10.58
C ARG A 128 6.10 -6.73 -10.05
N ILE A 129 5.94 -6.58 -8.73
CA ILE A 129 6.17 -5.33 -8.02
C ILE A 129 7.17 -5.62 -6.91
N ASP A 130 8.34 -5.00 -7.01
CA ASP A 130 9.43 -5.21 -6.08
C ASP A 130 9.31 -4.22 -4.93
N VAL A 131 9.18 -4.73 -3.71
CA VAL A 131 8.99 -3.93 -2.50
C VAL A 131 10.11 -4.23 -1.52
N LEU A 132 10.81 -3.17 -1.10
CA LEU A 132 11.77 -3.21 -0.01
C LEU A 132 11.01 -3.19 1.32
N VAL A 133 11.40 -4.06 2.24
CA VAL A 133 10.83 -4.17 3.58
C VAL A 133 11.93 -4.16 4.63
N PRO A 134 11.65 -3.75 5.88
CA PRO A 134 12.62 -3.79 6.96
C PRO A 134 13.18 -5.20 7.16
N ARG A 135 14.46 -5.30 7.53
CA ARG A 135 15.16 -6.57 7.76
C ARG A 135 14.50 -7.46 8.83
N THR A 136 13.73 -6.85 9.73
CA THR A 136 12.97 -7.52 10.79
C THR A 136 11.74 -8.27 10.25
N ARG A 137 11.44 -8.09 8.96
CA ARG A 137 10.23 -8.55 8.29
C ARG A 137 10.60 -9.64 7.28
N ARG A 138 10.07 -10.85 7.48
CA ARG A 138 10.27 -11.99 6.56
C ARG A 138 9.01 -12.23 5.75
N LEU A 139 8.89 -11.53 4.63
CA LEU A 139 7.85 -11.79 3.64
C LEU A 139 8.35 -12.77 2.57
N ARG A 140 7.44 -13.60 2.09
CA ARG A 140 7.66 -14.38 0.87
C ARG A 140 7.02 -13.65 -0.29
N SER A 141 7.62 -13.81 -1.48
CA SER A 141 6.96 -13.41 -2.72
C SER A 141 5.61 -14.11 -2.82
N THR A 142 4.59 -13.35 -3.17
CA THR A 142 3.21 -13.82 -3.32
C THR A 142 2.68 -13.34 -4.67
N ARG A 143 1.70 -14.06 -5.20
CA ARG A 143 1.02 -13.73 -6.44
C ARG A 143 -0.27 -12.97 -6.12
N PHE A 144 -0.73 -12.19 -7.08
CA PHE A 144 -2.08 -11.63 -7.12
C PHE A 144 -3.07 -12.71 -7.55
#